data_AF-A0A0R2D0C9-F1
#
_entry.id   AF-A0A0R2D0C9-F1
#
_cell.length_a   1.000
_cell.length_b   1.000
_cell.length_c   1.000
_cell.angle_alpha   90.00
_cell.angle_beta   90.00
_cell.angle_gamma   90.00
#
_symmetry.space_group_name_H-M   'P 1'
#
loop_
_entity.id
_entity.type
_entity.pdbx_description
1 polymer ?
#
loop_
_entity_poly.entity_id
_entity_poly.type
_entity_poly.pdbx_seq_one_letter_code
_entity_poly.pdbx_strand_id
1 'polypeptide(L)'
;MKILALMLVDRQPTSFQLSQTFWRQRYRVDPSTWLREFQQQGVLFTAVAPEISLQNLTVVSLRQLLRRYQLKISGRKAQLIARLQQTIPQTTLEHQFPQTFYLLTNSGKHLVQQNQFVWWVHQHYVSGIIDFAAAQQAHLPLDLNEYDTLTWLLVAAQANLRNNWPQQYFLNHLRFQTAWQNHLFGTALNALLDCIRLKLAGLAQGQPITGTSLKWPTTSYKIEPFYYVMLQELMTTYHLSTTDITSAFTQRCHAVVLPRQLFSDTEMVRLLEWTLTQQTDLIKQFYRQKQLTYPVDRAIG
;
A
#
# COMPACT_ATOMS: atom_id res chain seq x y z
N MET A 1 -12.71 10.71 -7.62
CA MET A 1 -12.16 9.91 -8.74
C MET A 1 -11.68 10.74 -9.93
N LYS A 2 -12.48 11.63 -10.54
CA LYS A 2 -11.99 12.52 -11.63
C LYS A 2 -10.71 13.29 -11.27
N ILE A 3 -10.62 13.75 -10.01
CA ILE A 3 -9.42 14.42 -9.47
C ILE A 3 -8.14 13.58 -9.63
N LEU A 4 -8.22 12.24 -9.57
CA LEU A 4 -7.06 11.39 -9.82
C LEU A 4 -6.52 11.56 -11.24
N ALA A 5 -7.40 11.69 -12.22
CA ALA A 5 -6.97 11.95 -13.60
C ALA A 5 -6.32 13.33 -13.74
N LEU A 6 -6.85 14.33 -13.03
CA LEU A 6 -6.26 15.66 -12.98
C LEU A 6 -4.86 15.63 -12.34
N MET A 7 -4.66 14.82 -11.30
CA MET A 7 -3.35 14.59 -10.68
C MET A 7 -2.37 13.89 -11.63
N LEU A 8 -2.84 12.89 -12.39
CA LEU A 8 -2.00 12.09 -13.28
C LEU A 8 -1.58 12.82 -14.56
N VAL A 9 -2.41 13.76 -15.02
CA VAL A 9 -2.17 14.47 -16.29
C VAL A 9 -1.23 15.67 -16.14
N ASP A 10 -1.03 16.20 -14.93
CA ASP A 10 -0.15 17.35 -14.73
C ASP A 10 1.25 17.08 -15.29
N ARG A 11 1.72 18.00 -16.14
CA ARG A 11 3.02 17.95 -16.82
C ARG A 11 3.19 16.78 -17.80
N GLN A 12 2.12 16.07 -18.15
CA GLN A 12 2.14 15.08 -19.22
C GLN A 12 2.07 15.75 -20.60
N PRO A 13 2.65 15.15 -21.66
CA PRO A 13 2.48 15.67 -23.01
C PRO A 13 1.02 15.60 -23.45
N THR A 14 0.60 16.46 -24.38
CA THR A 14 -0.80 16.47 -24.87
C THR A 14 -1.22 15.18 -25.58
N SER A 15 -0.26 14.36 -26.00
CA SER A 15 -0.48 12.99 -26.50
C SER A 15 -0.83 11.96 -25.43
N PHE A 16 -0.67 12.30 -24.14
CA PHE A 16 -1.02 11.43 -23.03
C PHE A 16 -2.52 11.15 -23.01
N GLN A 17 -2.86 9.88 -22.78
CA GLN A 17 -4.23 9.41 -22.65
C GLN A 17 -4.41 8.72 -21.30
N LEU A 18 -5.62 8.81 -20.75
CA LEU A 18 -6.03 8.12 -19.53
C LEU A 18 -6.39 6.65 -19.85
N SER A 19 -5.43 5.90 -20.41
CA SER A 19 -5.62 4.52 -20.88
C SER A 19 -5.26 3.44 -19.86
N GLN A 20 -4.87 3.83 -18.64
CA GLN A 20 -4.45 2.90 -17.61
C GLN A 20 -5.57 1.92 -17.26
N THR A 21 -5.24 0.62 -17.16
CA THR A 21 -6.23 -0.46 -17.01
C THR A 21 -7.07 -0.33 -15.73
N PHE A 22 -6.53 0.28 -14.68
CA PHE A 22 -7.23 0.47 -13.41
C PHE A 22 -8.51 1.31 -13.55
N TRP A 23 -8.61 2.21 -14.54
CA TRP A 23 -9.85 2.98 -14.76
C TRP A 23 -11.04 2.06 -15.00
N ARG A 24 -10.87 1.02 -15.83
CA ARG A 24 -11.91 0.06 -16.16
C ARG A 24 -11.97 -1.09 -15.15
N GLN A 25 -10.82 -1.66 -14.80
CA GLN A 25 -10.76 -2.88 -13.98
C GLN A 25 -11.04 -2.62 -12.50
N ARG A 26 -10.48 -1.53 -11.96
CA ARG A 26 -10.58 -1.20 -10.53
C ARG A 26 -11.76 -0.27 -10.27
N TYR A 27 -11.87 0.79 -11.07
CA TYR A 27 -12.82 1.87 -10.83
C TYR A 27 -14.11 1.79 -11.65
N ARG A 28 -14.15 0.92 -12.68
CA ARG A 28 -15.31 0.72 -13.55
C ARG A 28 -15.82 2.03 -14.19
N VAL A 29 -14.90 2.89 -14.63
CA VAL A 29 -15.21 4.17 -15.29
C VAL A 29 -14.43 4.36 -16.59
N ASP A 30 -15.00 5.19 -17.47
CA ASP A 30 -14.33 5.66 -18.68
C ASP A 30 -13.89 7.13 -18.51
N PRO A 31 -12.57 7.41 -18.53
CA PRO A 31 -12.03 8.76 -18.37
C PRO A 31 -11.90 9.55 -19.68
N SER A 32 -12.39 9.02 -20.81
CA SER A 32 -12.18 9.56 -22.16
C SER A 32 -12.55 11.04 -22.34
N THR A 33 -13.54 11.55 -21.61
CA THR A 33 -14.00 12.95 -21.72
C THR A 33 -13.33 13.91 -20.73
N TRP A 34 -12.66 13.41 -19.70
CA TRP A 34 -12.34 14.22 -18.51
C TRP A 34 -11.33 15.32 -18.79
N LEU A 35 -10.34 15.09 -19.67
CA LEU A 35 -9.35 16.13 -20.00
C LEU A 35 -10.00 17.36 -20.64
N ARG A 36 -10.95 17.15 -21.56
CA ARG A 36 -11.73 18.22 -22.19
C ARG A 36 -12.57 18.96 -21.16
N GLU A 37 -13.23 18.22 -20.26
CA GLU A 37 -14.01 18.81 -19.18
C GLU A 37 -13.15 19.68 -18.25
N PHE A 38 -11.95 19.23 -17.89
CA PHE A 38 -11.02 20.02 -17.06
C PHE A 38 -10.57 21.31 -17.74
N GLN A 39 -10.37 21.28 -19.06
CA GLN A 39 -10.08 22.50 -19.84
C GLN A 39 -11.27 23.46 -19.85
N GLN A 40 -12.49 22.95 -20.08
CA GLN A 40 -13.72 23.75 -20.04
C GLN A 40 -13.98 24.36 -18.66
N GLN A 41 -13.61 23.64 -17.59
CA GLN A 41 -13.71 24.11 -16.20
C GLN A 41 -12.59 25.07 -15.80
N GLY A 42 -11.59 25.31 -16.66
CA GLY A 42 -10.47 26.21 -16.36
C GLY A 42 -9.53 25.71 -15.27
N VAL A 43 -9.52 24.40 -14.99
CA VAL A 43 -8.58 23.76 -14.03
C VAL A 43 -7.35 23.16 -14.71
N LEU A 44 -7.40 23.00 -16.04
CA LEU A 44 -6.32 22.47 -16.87
C LEU A 44 -6.17 23.32 -18.13
N PHE A 45 -4.94 23.54 -18.58
CA PHE A 45 -4.66 24.17 -19.86
C PHE A 45 -3.51 23.45 -20.56
N THR A 46 -3.30 23.79 -21.83
CA THR A 46 -2.18 23.27 -22.63
C THR A 46 -1.26 24.40 -23.00
N ALA A 47 0.05 24.22 -22.80
CA ALA A 47 1.05 25.19 -23.22
C ALA A 47 2.34 24.50 -23.63
N VAL A 48 3.16 25.23 -24.41
CA VAL A 48 4.55 24.86 -24.62
C VAL A 48 5.30 25.15 -23.31
N ALA A 49 6.03 24.16 -22.81
CA ALA A 49 6.72 24.23 -21.53
C ALA A 49 8.15 23.66 -21.67
N PRO A 50 9.09 24.43 -22.24
CA PRO A 50 10.44 23.95 -22.53
C PRO A 50 11.17 23.40 -21.31
N GLU A 51 10.85 23.90 -20.12
CA GLU A 51 11.39 23.43 -18.85
C GLU A 51 11.10 21.94 -18.59
N ILE A 52 9.94 21.42 -19.03
CA ILE A 52 9.60 19.99 -18.89
C ILE A 52 10.44 19.18 -19.86
N SER A 53 10.56 19.61 -21.12
CA SER A 53 11.40 18.96 -22.12
C SER A 53 12.87 18.93 -21.70
N LEU A 54 13.39 20.03 -21.15
CA LEU A 54 14.76 20.12 -20.62
C LEU A 54 15.00 19.15 -19.47
N GLN A 55 14.01 18.96 -18.59
CA GLN A 55 14.10 17.97 -17.49
C GLN A 55 14.20 16.53 -18.02
N ASN A 56 13.61 16.23 -19.18
CA ASN A 56 13.65 14.90 -19.80
C ASN A 56 14.95 14.62 -20.57
N LEU A 57 15.75 15.65 -20.88
CA LEU A 57 17.04 15.45 -21.56
C LEU A 57 18.08 14.77 -20.67
N THR A 58 18.98 14.01 -21.29
CA THR A 58 20.15 13.45 -20.62
C THR A 58 21.18 14.55 -20.31
N VAL A 59 22.07 14.30 -19.35
CA VAL A 59 23.19 15.24 -19.05
C VAL A 59 24.06 15.48 -20.28
N VAL A 60 24.26 14.47 -21.13
CA VAL A 60 25.03 14.59 -22.38
C VAL A 60 24.33 15.55 -23.35
N SER A 61 23.03 15.36 -23.58
CA SER A 61 22.23 16.22 -24.47
C SER A 61 22.20 17.67 -23.96
N LEU A 62 22.08 17.88 -22.65
CA LEU A 62 22.13 19.21 -22.04
C LEU A 62 23.49 19.89 -22.25
N ARG A 63 24.59 19.15 -22.13
CA ARG A 63 25.94 19.68 -22.40
C ARG A 63 26.13 20.04 -23.87
N GLN A 64 25.66 19.20 -24.78
CA GLN A 64 25.70 19.49 -26.22
C GLN A 64 24.93 20.77 -26.55
N LEU A 65 23.74 20.94 -25.95
CA LEU A 65 22.96 22.14 -26.11
C LEU A 65 23.68 23.39 -25.57
N LEU A 66 24.23 23.32 -24.35
CA LEU A 66 25.03 24.40 -23.77
C LEU A 66 26.23 24.77 -24.66
N ARG A 67 26.93 23.79 -25.26
CA ARG A 67 28.03 24.07 -26.21
C ARG A 67 27.56 24.84 -27.43
N ARG A 68 26.39 24.52 -27.99
CA ARG A 68 25.82 25.21 -29.15
C ARG A 68 25.60 26.71 -28.88
N TYR A 69 25.25 27.04 -27.65
CA TYR A 69 25.09 28.43 -27.18
C TYR A 69 26.36 29.02 -26.56
N GLN A 70 27.52 28.34 -26.68
CA GLN A 70 28.81 28.76 -26.11
C GLN A 70 28.78 28.99 -24.59
N LEU A 71 27.92 28.25 -23.88
CA LEU A 71 27.75 28.34 -22.43
C LEU A 71 28.61 27.30 -21.70
N LYS A 72 28.92 27.59 -20.44
CA LYS A 72 29.66 26.68 -19.55
C LYS A 72 28.93 25.33 -19.46
N ILE A 73 29.67 24.24 -19.65
CA ILE A 73 29.12 22.86 -19.72
C ILE A 73 29.28 22.04 -18.43
N SER A 74 29.99 22.58 -17.44
CA SER A 74 30.19 21.90 -16.15
C SER A 74 29.08 22.19 -15.16
N GLY A 75 28.86 21.24 -14.24
CA GLY A 75 27.81 21.29 -13.21
C GLY A 75 26.93 20.03 -13.18
N ARG A 76 26.08 19.96 -12.14
CA ARG A 76 25.01 18.95 -11.99
C ARG A 76 23.85 19.26 -12.94
N LYS A 77 23.01 18.27 -13.26
CA LYS A 77 21.87 18.40 -14.21
C LYS A 77 21.01 19.65 -13.95
N ALA A 78 20.62 19.89 -12.70
CA ALA A 78 19.82 21.05 -12.31
C ALA A 78 20.52 22.38 -12.64
N GLN A 79 21.84 22.48 -12.45
CA GLN A 79 22.62 23.67 -12.77
C GLN A 79 22.72 23.88 -14.29
N LEU A 80 22.80 22.80 -15.07
CA LEU A 80 22.82 22.88 -16.54
C LEU A 80 21.48 23.39 -17.09
N ILE A 81 20.37 22.87 -16.56
CA ILE A 81 19.01 23.30 -16.95
C ILE A 81 18.79 24.76 -16.56
N ALA A 82 19.10 25.14 -15.32
CA ALA A 82 18.96 26.53 -14.86
C ALA A 82 19.74 27.50 -15.74
N ARG A 83 20.95 27.14 -16.18
CA ARG A 83 21.76 27.97 -17.09
C ARG A 83 21.10 28.15 -18.45
N LEU A 84 20.53 27.08 -19.02
CA LEU A 84 19.79 27.18 -20.28
C LEU A 84 18.59 28.13 -20.13
N GLN A 85 17.82 27.99 -19.05
CA GLN A 85 16.63 28.81 -18.80
C GLN A 85 16.94 30.28 -18.49
N GLN A 86 18.07 30.56 -17.85
CA GLN A 86 18.47 31.93 -17.48
C GLN A 86 19.09 32.70 -18.66
N THR A 87 19.77 32.00 -19.58
CA THR A 87 20.54 32.66 -20.64
C THR A 87 19.84 32.64 -21.99
N ILE A 88 19.06 31.60 -22.30
CA ILE A 88 18.38 31.48 -23.59
C ILE A 88 16.99 32.11 -23.47
N PRO A 89 16.60 33.03 -24.38
CA PRO A 89 15.26 33.60 -24.39
C PRO A 89 14.18 32.51 -24.43
N GLN A 90 13.11 32.70 -23.67
CA GLN A 90 12.00 31.75 -23.58
C GLN A 90 11.44 31.39 -24.97
N THR A 91 11.26 32.36 -25.86
CA THR A 91 10.77 32.14 -27.23
C THR A 91 11.70 31.24 -28.06
N THR A 92 13.01 31.32 -27.84
CA THR A 92 13.99 30.45 -28.51
C THR A 92 13.91 29.04 -27.97
N LEU A 93 13.72 28.88 -26.65
CA LEU A 93 13.51 27.56 -26.04
C LEU A 93 12.19 26.94 -26.49
N GLU A 94 11.11 27.72 -26.62
CA GLU A 94 9.81 27.25 -27.13
C GLU A 94 9.91 26.78 -28.59
N HIS A 95 10.63 27.51 -29.45
CA HIS A 95 10.87 27.07 -30.82
C HIS A 95 11.69 25.78 -30.87
N GLN A 96 12.69 25.64 -29.99
CA GLN A 96 13.51 24.44 -29.94
C GLN A 96 12.78 23.22 -29.34
N PHE A 97 11.87 23.47 -28.40
CA PHE A 97 11.09 22.46 -27.70
C PHE A 97 9.59 22.75 -27.87
N PRO A 98 9.02 22.54 -29.06
CA PRO A 98 7.63 22.93 -29.38
C PRO A 98 6.58 21.99 -28.77
N GLN A 99 7.00 21.02 -27.96
CA GLN A 99 6.10 20.05 -27.35
C GLN A 99 5.15 20.76 -26.38
N THR A 100 3.86 20.45 -26.51
CA THR A 100 2.82 20.95 -25.60
C THR A 100 2.54 19.95 -24.50
N PHE A 101 2.26 20.49 -23.31
CA PHE A 101 1.99 19.73 -22.10
C PHE A 101 0.66 20.18 -21.50
N TYR A 102 0.00 19.27 -20.81
CA TYR A 102 -1.08 19.58 -19.89
C TYR A 102 -0.50 20.18 -18.61
N LEU A 103 -1.01 21.34 -18.19
CA LEU A 103 -0.58 22.05 -16.99
C LEU A 103 -1.79 22.44 -16.15
N LEU A 104 -1.68 22.27 -14.84
CA LEU A 104 -2.69 22.75 -13.91
C LEU A 104 -2.68 24.28 -13.82
N THR A 105 -3.86 24.90 -13.87
CA THR A 105 -4.03 26.31 -13.47
C THR A 105 -3.85 26.45 -11.96
N ASN A 106 -3.84 27.67 -11.42
CA ASN A 106 -3.79 27.88 -9.97
C ASN A 106 -4.98 27.24 -9.26
N SER A 107 -6.19 27.32 -9.85
CA SER A 107 -7.37 26.63 -9.32
C SER A 107 -7.23 25.11 -9.42
N GLY A 108 -6.67 24.58 -10.51
CA GLY A 108 -6.36 23.15 -10.64
C GLY A 108 -5.37 22.64 -9.60
N LYS A 109 -4.30 23.39 -9.32
CA LYS A 109 -3.32 23.07 -8.27
C LYS A 109 -3.98 23.05 -6.89
N HIS A 110 -4.78 24.07 -6.58
CA HIS A 110 -5.52 24.15 -5.33
C HIS A 110 -6.50 22.98 -5.17
N LEU A 111 -7.25 22.65 -6.23
CA LEU A 111 -8.17 21.51 -6.23
C LEU A 111 -7.44 20.18 -5.95
N VAL A 112 -6.29 19.96 -6.58
CA VAL A 112 -5.45 18.79 -6.33
C VAL A 112 -4.91 18.77 -4.89
N GLN A 113 -4.48 19.91 -4.36
CA GLN A 113 -3.98 20.03 -2.98
C GLN A 113 -5.06 19.75 -1.93
N GLN A 114 -6.30 20.20 -2.15
CA GLN A 114 -7.43 19.95 -1.24
C GLN A 114 -7.94 18.50 -1.27
N ASN A 115 -7.43 17.68 -2.20
CA ASN A 115 -7.95 16.33 -2.44
C ASN A 115 -6.83 15.30 -2.48
N GLN A 116 -5.72 15.52 -1.76
CA GLN A 116 -4.58 14.60 -1.74
C GLN A 116 -4.95 13.17 -1.32
N PHE A 117 -6.02 12.99 -0.53
CA PHE A 117 -6.56 11.66 -0.21
C PHE A 117 -6.90 10.82 -1.43
N VAL A 118 -7.24 11.45 -2.56
CA VAL A 118 -7.50 10.73 -3.81
C VAL A 118 -6.26 9.97 -4.28
N TRP A 119 -5.08 10.55 -4.08
CA TRP A 119 -3.81 9.91 -4.39
C TRP A 119 -3.52 8.76 -3.43
N TRP A 120 -3.65 8.97 -2.12
CA TRP A 120 -3.39 7.92 -1.12
C TRP A 120 -4.31 6.72 -1.29
N VAL A 121 -5.62 6.94 -1.49
CA VAL A 121 -6.59 5.87 -1.78
C VAL A 121 -6.24 5.11 -3.06
N HIS A 122 -5.73 5.80 -4.09
CA HIS A 122 -5.29 5.15 -5.32
C HIS A 122 -4.06 4.25 -5.11
N GLN A 123 -3.05 4.75 -4.41
CA GLN A 123 -1.79 4.05 -4.15
C GLN A 123 -1.99 2.82 -3.27
N HIS A 124 -2.81 2.94 -2.22
CA HIS A 124 -3.04 1.88 -1.23
C HIS A 124 -4.31 1.09 -1.46
N TYR A 125 -4.85 1.14 -2.67
CA TYR A 125 -6.19 0.63 -2.95
C TYR A 125 -6.35 -0.85 -2.58
N VAL A 126 -7.38 -1.13 -1.80
CA VAL A 126 -7.88 -2.45 -1.45
C VAL A 126 -9.40 -2.40 -1.48
N SER A 127 -10.01 -3.21 -2.34
CA SER A 127 -11.46 -3.26 -2.49
C SER A 127 -12.15 -3.56 -1.15
N GLY A 128 -13.14 -2.76 -0.79
CA GLY A 128 -13.92 -2.86 0.44
C GLY A 128 -13.19 -2.41 1.72
N ILE A 129 -11.94 -1.93 1.62
CA ILE A 129 -11.17 -1.44 2.77
C ILE A 129 -10.61 -0.04 2.49
N ILE A 130 -9.74 0.08 1.49
CA ILE A 130 -9.13 1.32 1.05
C ILE A 130 -9.58 1.53 -0.39
N ASP A 131 -10.79 2.04 -0.59
CA ASP A 131 -11.27 2.43 -1.91
C ASP A 131 -12.15 3.67 -1.82
N PHE A 132 -12.56 4.20 -2.98
CA PHE A 132 -13.37 5.43 -3.02
C PHE A 132 -14.78 5.24 -2.45
N ALA A 133 -15.35 4.04 -2.53
CA ALA A 133 -16.68 3.75 -1.97
C ALA A 133 -16.59 3.67 -0.44
N ALA A 134 -15.57 3.01 0.09
CA ALA A 134 -15.26 2.96 1.52
C ALA A 134 -14.96 4.37 2.07
N ALA A 135 -14.18 5.19 1.35
CA ALA A 135 -13.91 6.57 1.74
C ALA A 135 -15.18 7.43 1.81
N GLN A 136 -16.08 7.27 0.83
CA GLN A 136 -17.37 7.95 0.83
C GLN A 136 -18.26 7.48 1.99
N GLN A 137 -18.37 6.17 2.20
CA GLN A 137 -19.19 5.57 3.26
C GLN A 137 -18.67 5.92 4.67
N ALA A 138 -17.34 6.05 4.81
CA ALA A 138 -16.69 6.42 6.06
C ALA A 138 -16.68 7.94 6.32
N HIS A 139 -17.26 8.76 5.43
CA HIS A 139 -17.20 10.22 5.50
C HIS A 139 -15.76 10.74 5.73
N LEU A 140 -14.81 10.23 4.94
CA LEU A 140 -13.39 10.55 5.07
C LEU A 140 -13.14 12.08 5.01
N PRO A 141 -12.49 12.68 6.03
CA PRO A 141 -12.07 14.08 5.98
C PRO A 141 -11.04 14.32 4.88
N LEU A 142 -11.10 15.50 4.25
CA LEU A 142 -10.32 15.80 3.04
C LEU A 142 -8.91 16.33 3.35
N ASP A 143 -8.67 16.77 4.58
CA ASP A 143 -7.48 17.49 5.06
C ASP A 143 -6.52 16.62 5.87
N LEU A 144 -6.72 15.30 5.87
CA LEU A 144 -5.82 14.36 6.51
C LEU A 144 -4.51 14.22 5.73
N ASN A 145 -3.45 13.78 6.40
CA ASN A 145 -2.25 13.28 5.71
C ASN A 145 -2.47 11.81 5.27
N GLU A 146 -1.45 11.20 4.66
CA GLU A 146 -1.49 9.81 4.21
C GLU A 146 -1.77 8.84 5.36
N TYR A 147 -1.02 8.91 6.46
CA TYR A 147 -1.16 8.00 7.60
C TYR A 147 -2.55 8.08 8.23
N ASP A 148 -3.05 9.30 8.46
CA ASP A 148 -4.36 9.53 9.07
C ASP A 148 -5.48 9.07 8.12
N THR A 149 -5.33 9.27 6.81
CA THR A 149 -6.26 8.76 5.80
C THR A 149 -6.36 7.24 5.84
N LEU A 150 -5.22 6.55 5.82
CA LEU A 150 -5.19 5.08 5.86
C LEU A 150 -5.79 4.57 7.18
N THR A 151 -5.40 5.17 8.30
CA THR A 151 -5.90 4.78 9.62
C THR A 151 -7.41 4.98 9.72
N TRP A 152 -7.95 6.10 9.21
CA TRP A 152 -9.39 6.35 9.15
C TRP A 152 -10.13 5.23 8.42
N LEU A 153 -9.65 4.88 7.22
CA LEU A 153 -10.26 3.83 6.40
C LEU A 153 -10.14 2.44 7.04
N LEU A 154 -9.00 2.11 7.65
CA LEU A 154 -8.79 0.84 8.34
C LEU A 154 -9.66 0.70 9.60
N VAL A 155 -9.95 1.80 10.30
CA VAL A 155 -10.88 1.80 11.44
C VAL A 155 -12.31 1.64 10.94
N ALA A 156 -12.72 2.41 9.93
CA ALA A 156 -14.06 2.33 9.35
C ALA A 156 -14.35 0.94 8.77
N ALA A 157 -13.38 0.34 8.07
CA ALA A 157 -13.50 -1.01 7.54
C ALA A 157 -13.74 -2.05 8.65
N GLN A 158 -13.06 -1.95 9.81
CA GLN A 158 -13.26 -2.92 10.89
C GLN A 158 -14.71 -3.00 11.36
N ALA A 159 -15.42 -1.87 11.42
CA ALA A 159 -16.82 -1.83 11.84
C ALA A 159 -17.74 -2.60 10.87
N ASN A 160 -17.38 -2.67 9.59
CA ASN A 160 -18.17 -3.25 8.51
C ASN A 160 -17.84 -4.73 8.24
N LEU A 161 -16.70 -5.24 8.71
CA LEU A 161 -16.22 -6.59 8.42
C LEU A 161 -16.65 -7.66 9.44
N ARG A 162 -17.80 -7.44 10.11
CA ARG A 162 -18.32 -8.37 11.12
C ARG A 162 -18.47 -9.76 10.51
N ASN A 163 -17.81 -10.75 11.12
CA ASN A 163 -17.78 -12.16 10.71
C ASN A 163 -17.08 -12.50 9.37
N ASN A 164 -16.53 -11.52 8.63
CA ASN A 164 -15.68 -11.80 7.47
C ASN A 164 -14.21 -11.93 7.90
N TRP A 165 -13.86 -13.08 8.48
CA TRP A 165 -12.55 -13.31 9.08
C TRP A 165 -11.36 -13.28 8.12
N PRO A 166 -11.45 -13.81 6.88
CA PRO A 166 -10.37 -13.64 5.91
C PRO A 166 -10.08 -12.17 5.61
N GLN A 167 -11.13 -11.34 5.50
CA GLN A 167 -10.96 -9.91 5.28
C GLN A 167 -10.48 -9.17 6.54
N GLN A 168 -10.86 -9.61 7.74
CA GLN A 168 -10.28 -9.09 8.99
C GLN A 168 -8.78 -9.44 9.14
N TYR A 169 -8.37 -10.65 8.72
CA TYR A 169 -6.97 -11.02 8.65
C TYR A 169 -6.22 -10.08 7.71
N PHE A 170 -6.75 -9.82 6.52
CA PHE A 170 -6.14 -8.89 5.58
C PHE A 170 -6.10 -7.45 6.11
N LEU A 171 -7.16 -7.00 6.79
CA LEU A 171 -7.20 -5.70 7.46
C LEU A 171 -6.09 -5.56 8.50
N ASN A 172 -5.86 -6.59 9.32
CA ASN A 172 -4.78 -6.58 10.31
C ASN A 172 -3.40 -6.56 9.64
N HIS A 173 -3.25 -7.20 8.49
CA HIS A 173 -2.01 -7.12 7.71
C HIS A 173 -1.75 -5.69 7.21
N LEU A 174 -2.78 -5.01 6.69
CA LEU A 174 -2.68 -3.60 6.28
C LEU A 174 -2.36 -2.68 7.47
N ARG A 175 -2.98 -2.90 8.63
CA ARG A 175 -2.67 -2.17 9.87
C ARG A 175 -1.22 -2.34 10.29
N PHE A 176 -0.71 -3.56 10.21
CA PHE A 176 0.70 -3.82 10.46
C PHE A 176 1.58 -3.02 9.50
N GLN A 177 1.33 -3.07 8.20
CA GLN A 177 2.11 -2.35 7.19
C GLN A 177 2.08 -0.83 7.42
N THR A 178 0.89 -0.25 7.62
CA THR A 178 0.72 1.18 7.87
C THR A 178 1.41 1.61 9.17
N ALA A 179 1.24 0.86 10.27
CA ALA A 179 1.89 1.18 11.54
C ALA A 179 3.42 1.04 11.46
N TRP A 180 3.91 -0.01 10.79
CA TRP A 180 5.34 -0.27 10.62
C TRP A 180 6.03 0.86 9.84
N GLN A 181 5.48 1.25 8.69
CA GLN A 181 6.02 2.33 7.85
C GLN A 181 6.04 3.69 8.56
N ASN A 182 5.16 3.89 9.54
CA ASN A 182 5.06 5.12 10.33
C ASN A 182 5.71 5.00 11.71
N HIS A 183 6.54 3.98 11.94
CA HIS A 183 7.29 3.80 13.20
C HIS A 183 6.40 3.70 14.46
N LEU A 184 5.19 3.18 14.32
CA LEU A 184 4.24 2.92 15.42
C LEU A 184 4.32 1.47 15.87
N PHE A 185 5.45 1.12 16.48
CA PHE A 185 5.86 -0.28 16.71
C PHE A 185 4.93 -1.08 17.62
N GLY A 186 4.36 -0.46 18.66
CA GLY A 186 3.36 -1.12 19.51
C GLY A 186 2.09 -1.50 18.74
N THR A 187 1.62 -0.59 17.87
CA THR A 187 0.48 -0.85 16.98
C THR A 187 0.82 -1.92 15.94
N ALA A 188 2.02 -1.87 15.37
CA ALA A 188 2.50 -2.86 14.43
C ALA A 188 2.58 -4.26 15.07
N LEU A 189 3.16 -4.37 16.27
CA LEU A 189 3.23 -5.62 17.04
C LEU A 189 1.83 -6.19 17.27
N ASN A 190 0.89 -5.37 17.78
CA ASN A 190 -0.48 -5.82 18.03
C ASN A 190 -1.17 -6.34 16.76
N ALA A 191 -1.03 -5.63 15.64
CA ALA A 191 -1.61 -6.04 14.36
C ALA A 191 -0.98 -7.34 13.82
N LEU A 192 0.34 -7.52 13.99
CA LEU A 192 1.06 -8.73 13.61
C LEU A 192 0.60 -9.94 14.44
N LEU A 193 0.45 -9.74 15.75
CA LEU A 193 -0.08 -10.75 16.67
C LEU A 193 -1.52 -11.13 16.32
N ASP A 194 -2.38 -10.18 15.94
CA ASP A 194 -3.73 -10.49 15.46
C ASP A 194 -3.72 -11.31 14.16
N CYS A 195 -2.79 -11.04 13.25
CA CYS A 195 -2.62 -11.84 12.03
C CYS A 195 -2.28 -13.30 12.38
N ILE A 196 -1.29 -13.49 13.27
CA ILE A 196 -0.91 -14.81 13.77
C ILE A 196 -2.10 -15.51 14.42
N ARG A 197 -2.82 -14.80 15.29
CA ARG A 197 -4.01 -15.33 15.97
C ARG A 197 -5.05 -15.84 15.00
N LEU A 198 -5.42 -15.05 13.99
CA LEU A 198 -6.45 -15.43 13.01
C LEU A 198 -6.00 -16.60 12.12
N LYS A 199 -4.70 -16.71 11.79
CA LYS A 199 -4.17 -17.88 11.08
C LYS A 199 -4.25 -19.15 11.94
N LEU A 200 -3.78 -19.09 13.17
CA LEU A 200 -3.78 -20.23 14.10
C LEU A 200 -5.21 -20.60 14.53
N ALA A 201 -6.14 -19.65 14.56
CA ALA A 201 -7.56 -19.93 14.81
C ALA A 201 -8.24 -20.67 13.64
N GLY A 202 -7.61 -20.74 12.46
CA GLY A 202 -8.25 -21.28 11.26
C GLY A 202 -9.25 -20.32 10.62
N LEU A 203 -9.09 -19.01 10.86
CA LEU A 203 -10.04 -17.97 10.44
C LEU A 203 -9.54 -17.12 9.27
N ALA A 204 -8.25 -17.15 8.97
CA ALA A 204 -7.66 -16.42 7.84
C ALA A 204 -8.06 -16.97 6.46
N GLN A 205 -8.68 -18.15 6.39
CA GLN A 205 -9.08 -18.82 5.15
C GLN A 205 -10.53 -19.30 5.23
N GLY A 206 -11.20 -19.35 4.07
CA GLY A 206 -12.59 -19.83 3.96
C GLY A 206 -12.73 -21.33 3.75
N GLN A 207 -11.63 -22.07 3.54
CA GLN A 207 -11.69 -23.51 3.26
C GLN A 207 -11.95 -24.32 4.54
N PRO A 208 -12.62 -25.48 4.44
CA PRO A 208 -12.76 -26.41 5.56
C PRO A 208 -11.39 -26.87 6.09
N ILE A 209 -11.32 -27.16 7.39
CA ILE A 209 -10.10 -27.68 8.02
C ILE A 209 -10.19 -29.20 8.03
N THR A 210 -9.20 -29.84 7.43
CA THR A 210 -9.10 -31.28 7.26
C THR A 210 -7.75 -31.75 7.80
N GLY A 211 -7.62 -33.04 8.12
CA GLY A 211 -6.34 -33.60 8.54
C GLY A 211 -5.25 -33.34 7.49
N THR A 212 -5.58 -33.42 6.20
CA THR A 212 -4.66 -33.12 5.08
C THR A 212 -4.20 -31.66 5.12
N SER A 213 -5.10 -30.72 5.39
CA SER A 213 -4.79 -29.29 5.45
C SER A 213 -3.84 -28.93 6.62
N LEU A 214 -3.74 -29.78 7.64
CA LEU A 214 -2.88 -29.59 8.81
C LEU A 214 -1.48 -30.21 8.65
N LYS A 215 -1.17 -30.81 7.50
CA LYS A 215 0.12 -31.45 7.25
C LYS A 215 1.27 -30.45 7.36
N TRP A 216 2.21 -30.69 8.27
CA TRP A 216 3.44 -29.92 8.38
C TRP A 216 4.47 -30.34 7.31
N PRO A 217 5.26 -29.43 6.72
CA PRO A 217 5.26 -27.97 6.93
C PRO A 217 4.31 -27.22 5.98
N THR A 218 3.54 -27.90 5.14
CA THR A 218 2.77 -27.29 4.05
C THR A 218 1.47 -26.62 4.48
N THR A 219 1.01 -26.85 5.71
CA THR A 219 -0.19 -26.23 6.28
C THR A 219 -0.15 -24.72 6.16
N SER A 220 -1.30 -24.14 5.84
CA SER A 220 -1.52 -22.70 5.79
C SER A 220 -1.95 -22.12 7.14
N TYR A 221 -2.23 -22.98 8.13
CA TYR A 221 -2.64 -22.66 9.50
C TYR A 221 -1.46 -22.58 10.47
N LYS A 222 -0.38 -21.91 10.07
CA LYS A 222 0.86 -21.78 10.86
C LYS A 222 1.32 -20.33 10.96
N ILE A 223 2.28 -20.05 11.83
CA ILE A 223 3.03 -18.80 11.81
C ILE A 223 3.93 -18.82 10.56
N GLU A 224 3.76 -17.82 9.70
CA GLU A 224 4.53 -17.72 8.46
C GLU A 224 5.95 -17.19 8.73
N PRO A 225 6.94 -17.57 7.90
CA PRO A 225 8.30 -17.06 8.02
C PRO A 225 8.38 -15.53 8.05
N PHE A 226 7.52 -14.85 7.28
CA PHE A 226 7.43 -13.39 7.29
C PHE A 226 7.14 -12.84 8.70
N TYR A 227 6.15 -13.39 9.41
CA TYR A 227 5.81 -12.94 10.75
C TYR A 227 6.90 -13.25 11.77
N TYR A 228 7.59 -14.38 11.62
CA TYR A 228 8.76 -14.69 12.45
C TYR A 228 9.86 -13.63 12.27
N VAL A 229 10.21 -13.28 11.03
CA VAL A 229 11.23 -12.26 10.74
C VAL A 229 10.84 -10.90 11.34
N MET A 230 9.60 -10.47 11.15
CA MET A 230 9.14 -9.18 11.70
C MET A 230 9.12 -9.16 13.23
N LEU A 231 8.77 -10.28 13.89
CA LEU A 231 8.85 -10.38 15.34
C LEU A 231 10.29 -10.33 15.84
N GLN A 232 11.23 -11.01 15.17
CA GLN A 232 12.65 -10.95 15.51
C GLN A 232 13.22 -9.54 15.37
N GLU A 233 12.81 -8.81 14.33
CA GLU A 233 13.19 -7.42 14.14
C GLU A 233 12.67 -6.55 15.28
N LEU A 234 11.37 -6.63 15.62
CA LEU A 234 10.79 -5.94 16.77
C LEU A 234 11.49 -6.28 18.08
N MET A 235 11.75 -7.56 18.32
CA MET A 235 12.46 -8.02 19.52
C MET A 235 13.86 -7.44 19.62
N THR A 236 14.59 -7.41 18.51
CA THR A 236 15.96 -6.88 18.48
C THR A 236 15.96 -5.36 18.68
N THR A 237 15.12 -4.64 17.95
CA THR A 237 15.06 -3.17 17.99
C THR A 237 14.60 -2.64 19.34
N TYR A 238 13.69 -3.34 20.02
CA TYR A 238 13.09 -2.90 21.29
C TYR A 238 13.56 -3.71 22.51
N HIS A 239 14.56 -4.57 22.34
CA HIS A 239 15.07 -5.45 23.39
C HIS A 239 13.97 -6.28 24.08
N LEU A 240 13.00 -6.76 23.30
CA LEU A 240 11.90 -7.59 23.80
C LEU A 240 12.35 -9.04 23.90
N SER A 241 12.01 -9.69 24.99
CA SER A 241 12.18 -11.12 25.20
C SER A 241 11.05 -11.93 24.57
N THR A 242 11.25 -13.24 24.43
CA THR A 242 10.17 -14.17 24.05
C THR A 242 8.97 -14.04 24.99
N THR A 243 9.20 -13.83 26.29
CA THR A 243 8.17 -13.66 27.31
C THR A 243 7.32 -12.41 27.08
N ASP A 244 7.93 -11.31 26.62
CA ASP A 244 7.19 -10.08 26.31
C ASP A 244 6.23 -10.30 25.14
N ILE A 245 6.70 -10.99 24.09
CA ILE A 245 5.88 -11.31 22.92
C ILE A 245 4.75 -12.27 23.27
N THR A 246 5.02 -13.34 24.02
CA THR A 246 3.98 -14.31 24.42
C THR A 246 2.98 -13.71 25.41
N SER A 247 3.41 -12.79 26.28
CA SER A 247 2.53 -12.04 27.18
C SER A 247 1.61 -11.10 26.41
N ALA A 248 2.16 -10.32 25.46
CA ALA A 248 1.37 -9.48 24.57
C ALA A 248 0.36 -10.31 23.76
N PHE A 249 0.79 -11.46 23.23
CA PHE A 249 -0.10 -12.35 22.49
C PHE A 249 -1.23 -12.92 23.34
N THR A 250 -0.94 -13.29 24.59
CA THR A 250 -1.96 -13.74 25.56
C THR A 250 -3.00 -12.66 25.81
N GLN A 251 -2.58 -11.39 25.97
CA GLN A 251 -3.52 -10.27 26.10
C GLN A 251 -4.39 -10.11 24.85
N ARG A 252 -3.82 -10.26 23.64
CA ARG A 252 -4.59 -10.26 22.39
C ARG A 252 -5.61 -11.40 22.34
N CYS A 253 -5.27 -12.58 22.84
CA CYS A 253 -6.19 -13.71 22.93
C CYS A 253 -7.43 -13.39 23.78
N HIS A 254 -7.25 -12.71 24.90
CA HIS A 254 -8.37 -12.34 25.78
C HIS A 254 -9.22 -11.17 25.27
N ALA A 255 -8.68 -10.31 24.41
CA ALA A 255 -9.36 -9.09 23.98
C ALA A 255 -10.57 -9.31 23.05
N VAL A 256 -10.62 -10.43 22.32
CA VAL A 256 -11.67 -10.71 21.33
C VAL A 256 -12.05 -12.18 21.40
N VAL A 257 -13.34 -12.48 21.50
CA VAL A 257 -13.84 -13.86 21.42
C VAL A 257 -13.94 -14.27 19.95
N LEU A 258 -13.28 -15.36 19.58
CA LEU A 258 -13.33 -15.92 18.23
C LEU A 258 -14.48 -16.94 18.14
N PRO A 259 -15.18 -17.03 17.00
CA PRO A 259 -16.35 -17.92 16.86
C PRO A 259 -15.95 -19.39 16.77
N ARG A 260 -14.70 -19.66 16.38
CA ARG A 260 -14.09 -20.98 16.39
C ARG A 260 -12.57 -20.83 16.50
N GLN A 261 -11.93 -21.87 16.99
CA GLN A 261 -10.48 -21.90 17.17
C GLN A 261 -9.95 -23.28 16.83
N LEU A 262 -9.14 -23.38 15.76
CA LEU A 262 -8.41 -24.60 15.43
C LEU A 262 -7.46 -25.00 16.57
N PHE A 263 -6.67 -24.04 17.06
CA PHE A 263 -5.84 -24.18 18.25
C PHE A 263 -6.45 -23.40 19.41
N SER A 264 -6.45 -23.92 20.63
CA SER A 264 -6.85 -23.15 21.81
C SER A 264 -5.87 -22.00 22.07
N ASP A 265 -6.25 -21.00 22.87
CA ASP A 265 -5.37 -19.87 23.19
C ASP A 265 -4.01 -20.35 23.76
N THR A 266 -4.03 -21.34 24.66
CA THR A 266 -2.81 -21.94 25.21
C THR A 266 -1.96 -22.63 24.14
N GLU A 267 -2.58 -23.35 23.21
CA GLU A 267 -1.89 -23.98 22.09
C GLU A 267 -1.26 -22.94 21.16
N MET A 268 -1.97 -21.85 20.85
CA MET A 268 -1.46 -20.77 20.01
C MET A 268 -0.24 -20.09 20.65
N VAL A 269 -0.29 -19.81 21.96
CA VAL A 269 0.82 -19.20 22.69
C VAL A 269 2.05 -20.10 22.67
N ARG A 270 1.89 -21.42 22.89
CA ARG A 270 2.99 -22.40 22.79
C ARG A 270 3.58 -22.47 21.39
N LEU A 271 2.74 -22.47 20.36
CA LEU A 271 3.21 -22.45 18.97
C LEU A 271 4.03 -21.20 18.65
N LEU A 272 3.62 -20.04 19.19
CA LEU A 272 4.36 -18.79 19.06
C LEU A 272 5.72 -18.87 19.77
N GLU A 273 5.73 -19.32 21.02
CA GLU A 273 6.96 -19.52 21.80
C GLU A 273 7.94 -20.44 21.07
N TRP A 274 7.49 -21.64 20.66
CA TRP A 274 8.32 -22.59 19.93
C TRP A 274 8.82 -22.05 18.60
N THR A 275 8.05 -21.20 17.93
CA THR A 275 8.49 -20.54 16.69
C THR A 275 9.61 -19.56 16.98
N LEU A 276 9.49 -18.75 18.03
CA LEU A 276 10.49 -17.76 18.43
C LEU A 276 11.78 -18.41 18.94
N THR A 277 11.67 -19.53 19.65
CA THR A 277 12.81 -20.30 20.16
C THR A 277 13.26 -21.41 19.21
N GLN A 278 12.75 -21.44 17.99
CA GLN A 278 13.10 -22.40 16.92
C GLN A 278 12.96 -23.90 17.29
N GLN A 279 12.02 -24.24 18.17
CA GLN A 279 11.73 -25.61 18.62
C GLN A 279 10.91 -26.38 17.56
N THR A 280 11.49 -26.56 16.39
CA THR A 280 10.80 -27.07 15.19
C THR A 280 10.25 -28.48 15.37
N ASP A 281 10.91 -29.33 16.15
CA ASP A 281 10.46 -30.71 16.36
C ASP A 281 9.23 -30.80 17.28
N LEU A 282 9.12 -29.91 18.27
CA LEU A 282 7.90 -29.77 19.07
C LEU A 282 6.72 -29.32 18.20
N ILE A 283 6.94 -28.37 17.30
CA ILE A 283 5.93 -27.92 16.34
C ILE A 283 5.48 -29.09 15.45
N LYS A 284 6.43 -29.82 14.83
CA LYS A 284 6.11 -30.99 13.98
C LYS A 284 5.26 -32.02 14.72
N GLN A 285 5.66 -32.38 15.94
CA GLN A 285 4.94 -33.36 16.76
C GLN A 285 3.52 -32.87 17.09
N PHE A 286 3.39 -31.59 17.44
CA PHE A 286 2.11 -30.99 17.77
C PHE A 286 1.13 -30.99 16.58
N TYR A 287 1.58 -30.60 15.38
CA TYR A 287 0.73 -30.67 14.18
C TYR A 287 0.35 -32.11 13.82
N ARG A 288 1.26 -33.08 13.98
CA ARG A 288 0.94 -34.50 13.76
C ARG A 288 -0.15 -34.99 14.70
N GLN A 289 -0.12 -34.60 15.98
CA GLN A 289 -1.17 -34.93 16.94
C GLN A 289 -2.49 -34.24 16.57
N LYS A 290 -2.46 -32.95 16.23
CA LYS A 290 -3.65 -32.21 15.82
C LYS A 290 -4.31 -32.80 14.58
N GLN A 291 -3.51 -33.28 13.61
CA GLN A 291 -4.02 -33.92 12.40
C GLN A 291 -4.90 -35.15 12.70
N LEU A 292 -4.60 -35.91 13.76
CA LEU A 292 -5.36 -37.10 14.14
C LEU A 292 -6.76 -36.77 14.70
N THR A 293 -7.00 -35.52 15.12
CA THR A 293 -8.31 -35.09 15.64
C THR A 293 -9.24 -34.56 14.56
N TYR A 294 -8.81 -34.55 13.29
CA TYR A 294 -9.59 -34.05 12.15
C TYR A 294 -9.77 -35.15 11.09
N PRO A 295 -10.91 -35.16 10.39
CA PRO A 295 -11.15 -36.13 9.32
C PRO A 295 -10.11 -35.95 8.20
N VAL A 296 -9.60 -37.06 7.67
CA VAL A 296 -8.82 -37.08 6.44
C VAL A 296 -9.79 -36.91 5.27
N ASP A 297 -9.45 -36.04 4.32
CA ASP A 297 -10.23 -35.93 3.08
C ASP A 297 -10.31 -37.30 2.43
N ARG A 298 -11.52 -37.85 2.29
CA ARG A 298 -11.72 -39.01 1.43
C ARG A 298 -11.39 -38.52 0.02
N ALA A 299 -10.36 -39.12 -0.59
CA ALA A 299 -10.07 -38.89 -1.99
C ALA A 299 -11.37 -39.11 -2.76
N ILE A 300 -11.85 -38.06 -3.42
CA ILE A 300 -12.89 -38.19 -4.43
C ILE A 300 -12.18 -38.94 -5.55
N GLY A 301 -12.45 -40.24 -5.64
CA GLY A 301 -12.01 -41.10 -6.75
C GLY A 301 -12.71 -40.73 -8.03
#